data_AF-A0A9P7DKI3-F1
#
_entry.id   AF-A0A9P7DKI3-F1
#
_cell.length_a   1.000
_cell.length_b   1.000
_cell.length_c   1.000
_cell.angle_alpha   90.00
_cell.angle_beta   90.00
_cell.angle_gamma   90.00
#
_symmetry.space_group_name_H-M   'P 1'
#
loop_
_entity.id
_entity.type
_entity.pdbx_description
1 polymer ?
#
loop_
_entity_poly.entity_id
_entity_poly.type
_entity_poly.pdbx_seq_one_letter_code
_entity_poly.pdbx_strand_id
1 'polypeptide(L)'
;MSHPQSSRSTSGEVPVIPELEIQPPSSPTSSLNEPISAGVRRRRDSRTSDPIKLTPQCTKHLKMYAKKLCEDNDVPTGEVMCFIDSGDIFYMLIDLKVTLIKLCEGNKASKMQELKDALESKDFENGLFNRLFACMLSPNIMAYVTDTQSHIMDFITSHCDVFKIPLGILEDVELRAQLGKSVTKLLTSIRSAIKTAASFYFFAATLIIIIAVALARSGSGMEVDSTHWNRVALLLVRGQRHLLRIFLIGISDYKSASLEELFSAYLLPSLKQDMRAKIGCELDVNIEQLERDLFNDNRAPGFNDQALPETRANVNCAPGVRNTNGTNLDGEELGDQTRAQLDGGDADGEDEELNGPGNNIESTTVLQDDPLDSGFGLVEGIPAQYNNTIRFWNFVDHSLLTMRQTVKESFPIPAEQEKELQKLFIEIFQADLAEFPGGKKVSKLISKTNPRWQTAIQNGLIWAT
;
A
#
# COMPACT_ATOMS: atom_id res chain seq x y z
N MET A 1 -29.42 -4.77 48.19
CA MET A 1 -30.46 -3.80 47.78
C MET A 1 -30.78 -4.05 46.33
N SER A 2 -32.06 -4.08 46.04
CA SER A 2 -32.71 -4.66 44.86
C SER A 2 -32.71 -3.74 43.64
N HIS A 3 -32.76 -4.36 42.45
CA HIS A 3 -33.14 -3.94 41.08
C HIS A 3 -34.08 -2.71 40.89
N PRO A 4 -34.34 -2.16 39.65
CA PRO A 4 -34.17 -2.79 38.31
C PRO A 4 -33.69 -1.91 37.11
N GLN A 5 -33.35 -2.66 36.05
CA GLN A 5 -33.60 -2.50 34.59
C GLN A 5 -34.07 -1.16 33.98
N SER A 6 -33.46 -0.81 32.84
CA SER A 6 -34.23 -0.39 31.64
C SER A 6 -33.42 -0.61 30.36
N SER A 7 -33.89 -1.55 29.56
CA SER A 7 -33.53 -1.84 28.18
C SER A 7 -34.31 -0.93 27.23
N ARG A 8 -33.67 -0.39 26.18
CA ARG A 8 -34.40 0.16 25.02
C ARG A 8 -33.69 -0.18 23.72
N SER A 9 -34.20 -1.22 23.07
CA SER A 9 -34.03 -1.49 21.64
C SER A 9 -34.71 -0.39 20.82
N THR A 10 -34.03 0.10 19.80
CA THR A 10 -34.64 0.86 18.71
C THR A 10 -34.34 0.13 17.40
N SER A 11 -35.33 -0.61 16.90
CA SER A 11 -35.35 -1.07 15.51
C SER A 11 -35.76 0.11 14.65
N GLY A 12 -34.87 0.55 13.76
CA GLY A 12 -35.19 1.52 12.73
C GLY A 12 -35.94 0.83 11.60
N GLU A 13 -37.22 1.14 11.46
CA GLU A 13 -38.07 0.77 10.33
C GLU A 13 -37.49 1.29 9.01
N VAL A 14 -37.48 0.41 8.02
CA VAL A 14 -37.22 0.75 6.62
C VAL A 14 -38.48 1.42 6.05
N PRO A 15 -38.40 2.62 5.45
CA PRO A 15 -39.56 3.25 4.83
C PRO A 15 -39.92 2.52 3.54
N VAL A 16 -41.12 1.92 3.54
CA VAL A 16 -41.80 1.35 2.37
C VAL A 16 -42.22 2.49 1.43
N ILE A 17 -41.69 2.48 0.21
CA ILE A 17 -42.07 3.40 -0.87
C ILE A 17 -43.38 2.88 -1.50
N PRO A 18 -44.43 3.70 -1.63
CA PRO A 18 -45.66 3.27 -2.30
C PRO A 18 -45.45 3.15 -3.81
N GLU A 19 -45.88 2.01 -4.34
CA GLU A 19 -45.95 1.65 -5.75
C GLU A 19 -46.98 2.54 -6.47
N LEU A 20 -46.50 3.33 -7.44
CA LEU A 20 -47.33 4.19 -8.29
C LEU A 20 -47.86 3.37 -9.48
N GLU A 21 -49.05 2.79 -9.30
CA GLU A 21 -49.81 2.11 -10.33
C GLU A 21 -50.45 3.14 -11.28
N ILE A 22 -49.89 3.33 -12.47
CA ILE A 22 -50.47 4.19 -13.52
C ILE A 22 -51.36 3.31 -14.41
N GLN A 23 -52.67 3.29 -14.13
CA GLN A 23 -53.69 2.77 -15.05
C GLN A 23 -54.17 3.86 -16.04
N PRO A 24 -54.47 3.49 -17.29
CA PRO A 24 -54.85 4.41 -18.35
C PRO A 24 -56.33 4.83 -18.25
N PRO A 25 -56.71 6.07 -18.65
CA PRO A 25 -58.09 6.49 -18.60
C PRO A 25 -58.93 5.84 -19.72
N SER A 26 -59.82 4.95 -19.30
CA SER A 26 -60.97 4.44 -20.04
C SER A 26 -61.99 5.54 -20.31
N SER A 27 -62.43 5.64 -21.56
CA SER A 27 -63.49 6.55 -22.02
C SER A 27 -64.89 6.10 -21.56
N PRO A 28 -65.81 7.02 -21.23
CA PRO A 28 -67.24 6.74 -21.19
C PRO A 28 -67.93 7.11 -22.51
N THR A 29 -68.79 6.20 -22.95
CA THR A 29 -69.78 6.31 -24.02
C THR A 29 -71.06 7.03 -23.56
N SER A 30 -71.86 7.45 -24.56
CA SER A 30 -73.31 7.85 -24.49
C SER A 30 -73.60 9.34 -24.17
N SER A 31 -74.43 10.12 -24.89
CA SER A 31 -75.44 9.87 -25.93
C SER A 31 -75.77 11.12 -26.76
N LEU A 32 -76.03 10.90 -28.06
CA LEU A 32 -77.08 11.47 -28.93
C LEU A 32 -77.47 12.96 -28.83
N ASN A 33 -77.21 13.73 -29.90
CA ASN A 33 -78.25 14.12 -30.88
C ASN A 33 -77.67 14.87 -32.08
N GLU A 34 -78.09 14.41 -33.26
CA GLU A 34 -77.86 14.95 -34.60
C GLU A 34 -78.81 16.15 -34.89
N PRO A 35 -78.58 16.98 -35.93
CA PRO A 35 -79.10 16.60 -37.23
C PRO A 35 -78.16 16.89 -38.43
N ILE A 36 -78.02 15.84 -39.24
CA ILE A 36 -78.12 15.77 -40.70
C ILE A 36 -77.85 17.09 -41.48
N SER A 37 -76.69 17.15 -42.12
CA SER A 37 -76.53 17.88 -43.38
C SER A 37 -75.83 17.00 -44.40
N ALA A 38 -76.57 16.66 -45.45
CA ALA A 38 -76.15 15.86 -46.57
C ALA A 38 -75.05 16.58 -47.37
N GLY A 39 -73.80 16.25 -47.08
CA GLY A 39 -72.64 16.63 -47.88
C GLY A 39 -72.03 15.39 -48.50
N VAL A 40 -72.33 15.16 -49.78
CA VAL A 40 -71.69 14.16 -50.65
C VAL A 40 -70.17 14.22 -50.48
N ARG A 41 -69.60 13.28 -49.72
CA ARG A 41 -68.15 13.05 -49.69
C ARG A 41 -67.86 11.76 -50.43
N ARG A 42 -67.22 11.95 -51.59
CA ARG A 42 -66.58 10.91 -52.40
C ARG A 42 -65.88 9.89 -51.51
N ARG A 43 -66.11 8.62 -51.80
CA ARG A 43 -65.26 7.48 -51.40
C ARG A 43 -63.81 7.89 -51.65
N ARG A 44 -63.05 8.13 -50.57
CA ARG A 44 -61.61 8.30 -50.63
C ARG A 44 -61.03 6.90 -50.55
N ASP A 45 -60.44 6.47 -51.66
CA ASP A 45 -59.75 5.20 -51.77
C ASP A 45 -58.81 4.99 -50.58
N SER A 46 -58.88 3.78 -50.03
CA SER A 46 -57.96 3.23 -49.04
C SER A 46 -56.55 3.24 -49.62
N ARG A 47 -55.88 4.39 -49.55
CA ARG A 47 -54.42 4.46 -49.65
C ARG A 47 -53.89 3.67 -48.47
N THR A 48 -53.34 2.51 -48.77
CA THR A 48 -52.27 1.85 -48.04
C THR A 48 -51.14 2.86 -47.82
N SER A 49 -51.31 3.78 -46.88
CA SER A 49 -50.21 4.57 -46.36
C SER A 49 -49.43 3.63 -45.46
N ASP A 50 -48.19 3.31 -45.85
CA ASP A 50 -47.24 2.68 -44.92
C ASP A 50 -47.25 3.50 -43.64
N PRO A 51 -47.72 2.95 -42.49
CA PRO A 51 -47.87 3.71 -41.25
C PRO A 51 -46.53 4.21 -40.68
N ILE A 52 -45.43 3.81 -41.32
CA ILE A 52 -44.04 4.02 -40.94
C ILE A 52 -43.44 5.25 -41.63
N LYS A 53 -44.03 5.69 -42.76
CA LYS A 53 -43.55 6.85 -43.52
C LYS A 53 -44.28 8.11 -43.10
N LEU A 54 -43.52 9.13 -42.73
CA LEU A 54 -44.04 10.47 -42.46
C LEU A 54 -44.75 11.00 -43.70
N THR A 55 -45.98 11.47 -43.50
CA THR A 55 -46.69 12.19 -44.56
C THR A 55 -46.02 13.56 -44.80
N PRO A 56 -46.10 14.13 -46.01
CA PRO A 56 -45.50 15.44 -46.30
C PRO A 56 -45.97 16.56 -45.36
N GLN A 57 -47.22 16.46 -44.87
CA GLN A 57 -47.77 17.40 -43.89
C GLN A 57 -47.11 17.23 -42.51
N CYS A 58 -46.91 15.98 -42.06
CA CYS A 58 -46.19 15.68 -40.82
C CYS A 58 -44.73 16.13 -40.91
N THR A 59 -44.03 15.84 -42.01
CA THR A 59 -42.65 16.32 -42.24
C THR A 59 -42.57 17.84 -42.16
N LYS A 60 -43.50 18.57 -42.81
CA LYS A 60 -43.53 20.05 -42.74
C LYS A 60 -43.76 20.57 -41.33
N HIS A 61 -44.69 19.97 -40.57
CA HIS A 61 -44.93 20.32 -39.17
C HIS A 61 -43.71 20.04 -38.29
N LEU A 62 -43.10 18.86 -38.43
CA LEU A 62 -41.87 18.50 -37.71
C LEU A 62 -40.75 19.49 -38.01
N LYS A 63 -40.53 19.86 -39.27
CA LYS A 63 -39.50 20.84 -39.66
C LYS A 63 -39.75 22.22 -39.05
N MET A 64 -40.98 22.71 -39.03
CA MET A 64 -41.28 23.99 -38.38
C MET A 64 -41.02 23.94 -36.88
N TYR A 65 -41.44 22.86 -36.23
CA TYR A 65 -41.21 22.67 -34.80
C TYR A 65 -39.72 22.51 -34.48
N ALA A 66 -38.99 21.69 -35.23
CA ALA A 66 -37.57 21.47 -35.08
C ALA A 66 -36.75 22.74 -35.32
N LYS A 67 -37.12 23.57 -36.32
CA LYS A 67 -36.46 24.85 -36.56
C LYS A 67 -36.55 25.77 -35.34
N LYS A 68 -37.76 25.92 -34.79
CA LYS A 68 -37.99 26.70 -33.58
C LYS A 68 -37.19 26.13 -32.40
N LEU A 69 -37.21 24.81 -32.22
CA LEU A 69 -36.47 24.15 -31.13
C LEU A 69 -34.94 24.34 -31.26
N CYS A 70 -34.41 24.28 -32.49
CA CYS A 70 -33.00 24.55 -32.78
C CYS A 70 -32.61 26.01 -32.49
N GLU A 71 -33.47 26.98 -32.86
CA GLU A 71 -33.29 28.40 -32.54
C GLU A 71 -33.34 28.65 -31.02
N ASP A 72 -34.28 28.01 -30.31
CA ASP A 72 -34.45 28.14 -28.87
C ASP A 72 -33.27 27.53 -28.06
N ASN A 73 -32.47 26.64 -28.66
CA ASN A 73 -31.38 25.90 -27.99
C ASN A 73 -29.99 26.13 -28.63
N ASP A 74 -29.85 27.07 -29.56
CA ASP A 74 -28.60 27.35 -30.31
C ASP A 74 -27.97 26.11 -30.99
N VAL A 75 -28.79 25.26 -31.61
CA VAL A 75 -28.33 24.03 -32.29
C VAL A 75 -28.34 24.21 -33.83
N PRO A 76 -27.32 23.72 -34.56
CA PRO A 76 -27.32 23.76 -36.02
C PRO A 76 -28.52 23.06 -36.64
N THR A 77 -29.30 23.80 -37.43
CA THR A 77 -30.56 23.30 -37.97
C THR A 77 -30.38 22.27 -39.10
N GLY A 78 -29.23 22.29 -39.79
CA GLY A 78 -28.99 21.49 -40.99
C GLY A 78 -29.15 19.99 -40.79
N GLU A 79 -28.50 19.42 -39.77
CA GLU A 79 -28.52 17.97 -39.55
C GLU A 79 -29.89 17.47 -39.05
N VAL A 80 -30.57 18.27 -38.23
CA VAL A 80 -31.93 17.97 -37.76
C VAL A 80 -32.92 17.96 -38.93
N MET A 81 -32.74 18.83 -39.92
CA MET A 81 -33.59 18.83 -41.13
C MET A 81 -33.30 17.61 -42.01
N CYS A 82 -32.03 17.23 -42.19
CA CYS A 82 -31.64 16.01 -42.91
C CYS A 82 -32.21 14.75 -42.23
N PHE A 83 -32.20 14.70 -40.90
CA PHE A 83 -32.82 13.62 -40.12
C PHE A 83 -34.32 13.51 -40.39
N ILE A 84 -35.06 14.62 -40.38
CA ILE A 84 -36.50 14.65 -40.67
C ILE A 84 -36.80 14.29 -42.14
N ASP A 85 -35.91 14.66 -43.06
CA ASP A 85 -36.04 14.38 -44.49
C ASP A 85 -35.90 12.90 -44.86
N SER A 86 -35.32 12.08 -43.98
CA SER A 86 -35.33 10.62 -44.16
C SER A 86 -36.75 10.05 -44.25
N GLY A 87 -37.74 10.72 -43.63
CA GLY A 87 -39.16 10.48 -43.83
C GLY A 87 -39.69 9.12 -43.33
N ASP A 88 -38.84 8.28 -42.76
CA ASP A 88 -39.17 6.95 -42.29
C ASP A 88 -38.74 6.79 -40.82
N ILE A 89 -39.72 6.47 -39.99
CA ILE A 89 -39.56 6.45 -38.53
C ILE A 89 -38.51 5.43 -38.08
N PHE A 90 -38.35 4.29 -38.77
CA PHE A 90 -37.35 3.30 -38.37
C PHE A 90 -35.93 3.77 -38.72
N TYR A 91 -35.73 4.40 -39.87
CA TYR A 91 -34.43 4.98 -40.21
C TYR A 91 -34.04 6.10 -39.25
N MET A 92 -34.98 6.96 -38.86
CA MET A 92 -34.76 7.98 -37.82
C MET A 92 -34.38 7.36 -36.47
N LEU A 93 -35.07 6.30 -36.03
CA LEU A 93 -34.72 5.63 -34.76
C LEU A 93 -33.34 4.97 -34.79
N ILE A 94 -32.96 4.36 -35.92
CA ILE A 94 -31.64 3.77 -36.10
C ILE A 94 -30.57 4.87 -36.07
N ASP A 95 -30.76 5.97 -36.79
CA ASP A 95 -29.79 7.07 -36.85
C ASP A 95 -29.64 7.77 -35.49
N LEU A 96 -30.73 7.92 -34.74
CA LEU A 96 -30.69 8.37 -33.34
C LEU A 96 -29.87 7.40 -32.47
N LYS A 97 -30.11 6.09 -32.60
CA LYS A 97 -29.38 5.09 -31.82
C LYS A 97 -27.89 5.09 -32.16
N VAL A 98 -27.52 5.20 -33.43
CA VAL A 98 -26.13 5.29 -33.90
C VAL A 98 -25.46 6.54 -33.36
N THR A 99 -26.13 7.70 -33.41
CA THR A 99 -25.60 8.97 -32.88
C THR A 99 -25.42 8.92 -31.36
N LEU A 100 -26.37 8.35 -30.62
CA LEU A 100 -26.24 8.13 -29.18
C LEU A 100 -25.08 7.18 -28.84
N ILE A 101 -24.89 6.10 -29.61
CA ILE A 101 -23.75 5.20 -29.45
C ILE A 101 -22.43 5.96 -29.65
N LYS A 102 -22.29 6.72 -30.76
CA LYS A 102 -21.08 7.52 -31.04
C LYS A 102 -20.79 8.55 -29.96
N LEU A 103 -21.83 9.23 -29.46
CA LEU A 103 -21.67 10.24 -28.41
C LEU A 103 -21.30 9.59 -27.07
N CYS A 104 -21.87 8.42 -26.75
CA CYS A 104 -21.45 7.62 -25.61
C CYS A 104 -20.01 7.12 -25.75
N GLU A 105 -19.58 6.69 -26.94
CA GLU A 105 -18.21 6.23 -27.21
C GLU A 105 -17.19 7.36 -27.13
N GLY A 106 -17.47 8.52 -27.73
CA GLY A 106 -16.61 9.70 -27.61
C GLY A 106 -16.45 10.18 -26.17
N ASN A 107 -17.55 10.20 -25.40
CA ASN A 107 -17.49 10.53 -23.98
C ASN A 107 -16.74 9.48 -23.16
N LYS A 108 -16.85 8.19 -23.50
CA LYS A 108 -16.07 7.12 -22.85
C LYS A 108 -14.57 7.27 -23.13
N ALA A 109 -14.20 7.56 -24.37
CA ALA A 109 -12.80 7.77 -24.75
C ALA A 109 -12.18 8.98 -24.03
N SER A 110 -12.90 10.11 -23.97
CA SER A 110 -12.45 11.29 -23.20
C SER A 110 -12.27 10.97 -21.72
N LYS A 111 -13.26 10.33 -21.10
CA LYS A 111 -13.18 9.93 -19.68
C LYS A 111 -12.04 8.93 -19.42
N MET A 112 -11.82 7.99 -20.32
CA MET A 112 -10.74 7.03 -20.20
C MET A 112 -9.36 7.72 -20.26
N GLN A 113 -9.21 8.67 -21.18
CA GLN A 113 -7.98 9.47 -21.26
C GLN A 113 -7.77 10.32 -20.00
N GLU A 114 -8.81 10.97 -19.47
CA GLU A 114 -8.73 11.72 -18.21
C GLU A 114 -8.30 10.83 -17.02
N LEU A 115 -8.82 9.61 -16.94
CA LEU A 115 -8.42 8.65 -15.91
C LEU A 115 -6.97 8.20 -16.05
N LYS A 116 -6.52 7.99 -17.29
CA LYS A 116 -5.13 7.65 -17.60
C LYS A 116 -4.19 8.79 -17.21
N ASP A 117 -4.51 10.02 -17.61
CA ASP A 117 -3.72 11.21 -17.28
C ASP A 117 -3.65 11.43 -15.75
N ALA A 118 -4.75 11.16 -15.03
CA ALA A 118 -4.77 11.22 -13.57
C ALA A 118 -3.84 10.16 -12.94
N LEU A 119 -3.82 8.93 -13.48
CA LEU A 119 -2.97 7.83 -13.00
C LEU A 119 -1.47 8.12 -13.22
N GLU A 120 -1.13 8.77 -14.34
CA GLU A 120 0.24 9.14 -14.71
C GLU A 120 0.71 10.45 -14.03
N SER A 121 -0.19 11.16 -13.35
CA SER A 121 0.13 12.43 -12.71
C SER A 121 1.11 12.26 -11.54
N LYS A 122 2.05 13.21 -11.41
CA LYS A 122 3.03 13.22 -10.32
C LYS A 122 2.39 13.38 -8.94
N ASP A 123 1.28 14.08 -8.85
CA ASP A 123 0.54 14.26 -7.60
C ASP A 123 -0.13 12.96 -7.16
N PHE A 124 -0.68 12.20 -8.11
CA PHE A 124 -1.19 10.87 -7.82
C PHE A 124 -0.06 9.92 -7.41
N GLU A 125 1.05 9.89 -8.16
CA GLU A 125 2.22 9.04 -7.84
C GLU A 125 2.75 9.33 -6.42
N ASN A 126 2.93 10.60 -6.04
CA ASN A 126 3.37 10.98 -4.69
C ASN A 126 2.32 10.61 -3.62
N GLY A 127 1.04 10.84 -3.91
CA GLY A 127 -0.06 10.47 -3.02
C GLY A 127 -0.16 8.97 -2.79
N LEU A 128 0.06 8.18 -3.84
CA LEU A 128 0.09 6.72 -3.79
C LEU A 128 1.33 6.24 -3.04
N PHE A 129 2.51 6.80 -3.32
CA PHE A 129 3.76 6.50 -2.61
C PHE A 129 3.59 6.63 -1.10
N ASN A 130 3.04 7.74 -0.60
CA ASN A 130 2.88 7.96 0.84
C ASN A 130 1.96 6.92 1.51
N ARG A 131 0.94 6.47 0.78
CA ARG A 131 -0.01 5.46 1.29
C ARG A 131 0.58 4.06 1.23
N LEU A 132 1.27 3.72 0.15
CA LEU A 132 2.02 2.48 0.03
C LEU A 132 3.13 2.41 1.09
N PHE A 133 3.82 3.52 1.33
CA PHE A 133 4.80 3.63 2.40
C PHE A 133 4.15 3.30 3.75
N ALA A 134 3.00 3.92 4.06
CA ALA A 134 2.24 3.57 5.27
C ALA A 134 1.79 2.10 5.32
N CYS A 135 1.48 1.47 4.18
CA CYS A 135 1.19 0.03 4.11
C CYS A 135 2.43 -0.80 4.49
N MET A 136 3.61 -0.43 4.00
CA MET A 136 4.89 -1.09 4.33
C MET A 136 5.33 -0.89 5.79
N LEU A 137 4.73 0.10 6.47
CA LEU A 137 4.88 0.33 7.90
C LEU A 137 3.80 -0.35 8.75
N SER A 138 2.80 -0.97 8.12
CA SER A 138 1.69 -1.60 8.84
C SER A 138 2.20 -2.80 9.64
N PRO A 139 1.76 -2.98 10.91
CA PRO A 139 2.15 -4.15 11.72
C PRO A 139 1.66 -5.47 11.12
N ASN A 140 0.63 -5.41 10.29
CA ASN A 140 -0.06 -6.56 9.75
C ASN A 140 0.57 -7.05 8.45
N ILE A 141 1.59 -6.36 7.93
CA ILE A 141 2.29 -6.82 6.74
C ILE A 141 3.06 -8.09 7.07
N MET A 142 2.81 -9.18 6.35
CA MET A 142 3.50 -10.45 6.65
C MET A 142 4.83 -10.58 5.93
N ALA A 143 4.95 -9.99 4.75
CA ALA A 143 6.12 -10.06 3.89
C ALA A 143 6.30 -8.73 3.15
N TYR A 144 7.53 -8.40 2.82
CA TYR A 144 7.94 -7.22 2.05
C TYR A 144 8.11 -7.52 0.57
N VAL A 145 8.32 -8.78 0.18
CA VAL A 145 8.47 -9.21 -1.21
C VAL A 145 7.33 -10.13 -1.63
N THR A 146 7.17 -11.25 -0.94
CA THR A 146 6.29 -12.34 -1.39
C THR A 146 4.82 -11.95 -1.17
N ASP A 147 4.02 -12.01 -2.23
CA ASP A 147 2.58 -11.66 -2.24
C ASP A 147 2.23 -10.25 -1.73
N THR A 148 3.22 -9.40 -1.48
CA THR A 148 2.99 -8.03 -0.96
C THR A 148 2.17 -7.20 -1.94
N GLN A 149 2.48 -7.31 -3.24
CA GLN A 149 1.79 -6.54 -4.26
C GLN A 149 0.34 -6.97 -4.42
N SER A 150 0.06 -8.27 -4.43
CA SER A 150 -1.31 -8.80 -4.58
C SER A 150 -2.17 -8.42 -3.37
N HIS A 151 -1.68 -8.64 -2.15
CA HIS A 151 -2.39 -8.25 -0.92
C HIS A 151 -2.66 -6.74 -0.85
N ILE A 152 -1.68 -5.91 -1.24
CA ILE A 152 -1.89 -4.46 -1.30
C ILE A 152 -2.89 -4.08 -2.38
N MET A 153 -2.86 -4.72 -3.56
CA MET A 153 -3.85 -4.47 -4.62
C MET A 153 -5.27 -4.88 -4.21
N ASP A 154 -5.43 -5.98 -3.48
CA ASP A 154 -6.72 -6.39 -2.92
C ASP A 154 -7.25 -5.39 -1.89
N PHE A 155 -6.35 -4.90 -1.03
CA PHE A 155 -6.67 -3.85 -0.06
C PHE A 155 -7.04 -2.52 -0.76
N ILE A 156 -6.28 -2.11 -1.77
CA ILE A 156 -6.58 -0.92 -2.58
C ILE A 156 -7.95 -1.04 -3.24
N THR A 157 -8.28 -2.22 -3.77
CA THR A 157 -9.58 -2.47 -4.44
C THR A 157 -10.73 -2.33 -3.45
N SER A 158 -10.54 -2.78 -2.21
CA SER A 158 -11.55 -2.71 -1.14
C SER A 158 -11.67 -1.33 -0.50
N HIS A 159 -10.64 -0.49 -0.62
CA HIS A 159 -10.52 0.82 0.05
C HIS A 159 -10.06 1.92 -0.91
N CYS A 160 -10.63 1.98 -2.12
CA CYS A 160 -10.21 2.92 -3.15
C CYS A 160 -10.30 4.40 -2.72
N ASP A 161 -11.21 4.72 -1.80
CA ASP A 161 -11.38 6.04 -1.19
C ASP A 161 -10.15 6.45 -0.36
N VAL A 162 -9.58 5.51 0.40
CA VAL A 162 -8.35 5.71 1.18
C VAL A 162 -7.22 6.12 0.24
N PHE A 163 -7.11 5.46 -0.92
CA PHE A 163 -6.09 5.71 -1.93
C PHE A 163 -6.42 6.82 -2.92
N LYS A 164 -7.62 7.43 -2.83
CA LYS A 164 -8.13 8.41 -3.79
C LYS A 164 -8.10 7.90 -5.23
N ILE A 165 -8.39 6.62 -5.44
CA ILE A 165 -8.43 5.99 -6.76
C ILE A 165 -9.87 6.05 -7.29
N PRO A 166 -10.10 6.70 -8.45
CA PRO A 166 -11.40 6.67 -9.10
C PRO A 166 -11.82 5.24 -9.45
N LEU A 167 -13.08 4.88 -9.18
CA LEU A 167 -13.61 3.53 -9.46
C LEU A 167 -13.45 3.11 -10.93
N GLY A 168 -13.52 4.05 -11.87
CA GLY A 168 -13.32 3.77 -13.29
C GLY A 168 -11.94 3.18 -13.63
N ILE A 169 -10.91 3.43 -12.81
CA ILE A 169 -9.59 2.81 -12.96
C ILE A 169 -9.65 1.31 -12.61
N LEU A 170 -10.49 0.92 -11.65
CA LEU A 170 -10.61 -0.47 -11.20
C LEU A 170 -11.55 -1.31 -12.08
N GLU A 171 -12.52 -0.66 -12.72
CA GLU A 171 -13.46 -1.30 -13.66
C GLU A 171 -12.82 -1.62 -15.01
N ASP A 172 -11.86 -0.80 -15.45
CA ASP A 172 -11.12 -1.02 -16.68
C ASP A 172 -9.89 -1.92 -16.47
N VAL A 173 -9.78 -2.98 -17.25
CA VAL A 173 -8.72 -3.99 -17.10
C VAL A 173 -7.34 -3.42 -17.41
N GLU A 174 -7.24 -2.51 -18.39
CA GLU A 174 -5.97 -1.91 -18.80
C GLU A 174 -5.49 -0.90 -17.76
N LEU A 175 -6.37 0.00 -17.31
CA LEU A 175 -6.04 0.96 -16.26
C LEU A 175 -5.72 0.27 -14.92
N ARG A 176 -6.43 -0.80 -14.56
CA ARG A 176 -6.12 -1.61 -13.38
C ARG A 176 -4.74 -2.26 -13.49
N ALA A 177 -4.36 -2.75 -14.66
CA ALA A 177 -3.03 -3.29 -14.91
C ALA A 177 -1.95 -2.20 -14.81
N GLN A 178 -2.20 -1.00 -15.35
CA GLN A 178 -1.30 0.15 -15.22
C GLN A 178 -1.13 0.58 -13.75
N LEU A 179 -2.22 0.62 -12.98
CA LEU A 179 -2.17 0.87 -11.54
C LEU A 179 -1.32 -0.19 -10.83
N GLY A 180 -1.52 -1.47 -11.15
CA GLY A 180 -0.73 -2.58 -10.62
C GLY A 180 0.77 -2.40 -10.88
N LYS A 181 1.16 -2.02 -12.10
CA LYS A 181 2.56 -1.70 -12.46
C LYS A 181 3.11 -0.54 -11.65
N SER A 182 2.34 0.54 -11.49
CA SER A 182 2.71 1.69 -10.66
C SER A 182 2.90 1.30 -9.20
N VAL A 183 2.02 0.46 -8.65
CA VAL A 183 2.15 -0.06 -7.28
C VAL A 183 3.44 -0.88 -7.13
N THR A 184 3.72 -1.83 -8.04
CA THR A 184 4.96 -2.63 -8.00
C THR A 184 6.20 -1.74 -8.02
N LYS A 185 6.26 -0.78 -8.96
CA LYS A 185 7.38 0.16 -9.09
C LYS A 185 7.59 0.96 -7.80
N LEU A 186 6.52 1.50 -7.23
CA LEU A 186 6.60 2.30 -6.00
C LEU A 186 6.98 1.44 -4.79
N LEU A 187 6.50 0.21 -4.67
CA LEU A 187 6.91 -0.72 -3.60
C LEU A 187 8.40 -1.05 -3.68
N THR A 188 8.94 -1.27 -4.88
CA THR A 188 10.38 -1.46 -5.08
C THR A 188 11.17 -0.20 -4.67
N SER A 189 10.72 0.98 -5.09
CA SER A 189 11.34 2.24 -4.68
C SER A 189 11.31 2.46 -3.16
N ILE A 190 10.18 2.16 -2.52
CA ILE A 190 10.03 2.24 -1.05
C ILE A 190 11.01 1.30 -0.36
N ARG A 191 11.09 0.05 -0.80
CA ARG A 191 12.04 -0.95 -0.26
C ARG A 191 13.49 -0.48 -0.42
N SER A 192 13.86 -0.01 -1.60
CA SER A 192 15.21 0.52 -1.84
C SER A 192 15.51 1.72 -0.92
N ALA A 193 14.60 2.70 -0.82
CA ALA A 193 14.75 3.86 0.05
C ALA A 193 14.93 3.48 1.53
N ILE A 194 14.14 2.52 2.01
CA ILE A 194 14.25 1.97 3.36
C ILE A 194 15.62 1.34 3.58
N LYS A 195 16.05 0.45 2.68
CA LYS A 195 17.34 -0.27 2.78
C LYS A 195 18.52 0.71 2.76
N THR A 196 18.49 1.68 1.86
CA THR A 196 19.52 2.73 1.74
C THR A 196 19.58 3.59 2.99
N ALA A 197 18.44 4.01 3.54
CA ALA A 197 18.40 4.74 4.79
C ALA A 197 18.97 3.90 5.95
N ALA A 198 18.51 2.66 6.12
CA ALA A 198 19.00 1.75 7.15
C ALA A 198 20.53 1.57 7.07
N SER A 199 21.05 1.42 5.85
CA SER A 199 22.49 1.25 5.60
C SER A 199 23.27 2.53 5.95
N PHE A 200 22.87 3.68 5.40
CA PHE A 200 23.54 4.96 5.64
C PHE A 200 23.64 5.28 7.14
N TYR A 201 22.52 5.14 7.87
CA TYR A 201 22.50 5.52 9.28
C TYR A 201 23.10 4.47 10.20
N PHE A 202 23.19 3.20 9.78
CA PHE A 202 24.00 2.20 10.46
C PHE A 202 25.45 2.68 10.58
N PHE A 203 26.06 3.11 9.46
CA PHE A 203 27.44 3.60 9.46
C PHE A 203 27.60 4.94 10.19
N ALA A 204 26.56 5.78 10.17
CA ALA A 204 26.59 7.06 10.86
C ALA A 204 26.33 6.95 12.38
N ALA A 205 26.12 5.74 12.93
CA ALA A 205 25.76 5.49 14.33
C ALA A 205 24.65 6.43 14.84
N THR A 206 23.73 6.80 13.95
CA THR A 206 22.75 7.86 14.20
C THR A 206 21.50 7.29 14.84
N LEU A 207 20.83 8.13 15.66
CA LEU A 207 19.62 7.75 16.39
C LEU A 207 18.49 7.35 15.43
N ILE A 208 17.89 6.18 15.66
CA ILE A 208 16.76 5.60 14.91
C ILE A 208 15.61 6.57 14.63
N ILE A 209 15.36 7.50 15.55
CA ILE A 209 14.30 8.50 15.42
C ILE A 209 14.61 9.49 14.30
N ILE A 210 15.89 9.83 14.08
CA ILE A 210 16.30 10.73 12.99
C ILE A 210 16.02 10.08 11.63
N ILE A 211 16.22 8.77 11.53
CA ILE A 211 15.99 7.95 10.32
C ILE A 211 14.52 7.99 9.93
N ALA A 212 13.66 7.67 10.90
CA ALA A 212 12.23 7.64 10.70
C ALA A 212 11.66 9.06 10.46
N VAL A 213 12.26 10.12 11.04
CA VAL A 213 11.94 11.52 10.73
C VAL A 213 12.34 11.87 9.31
N ALA A 214 13.52 11.47 8.85
CA ALA A 214 13.97 11.72 7.48
C ALA A 214 13.03 11.04 6.48
N LEU A 215 12.78 9.73 6.65
CA LEU A 215 11.90 8.95 5.78
C LEU A 215 10.46 9.49 5.77
N ALA A 216 9.92 9.85 6.93
CA ALA A 216 8.57 10.40 7.01
C ALA A 216 8.46 11.82 6.44
N ARG A 217 9.51 12.63 6.57
CA ARG A 217 9.54 13.99 5.97
C ARG A 217 9.71 13.95 4.46
N SER A 218 10.31 12.90 3.91
CA SER A 218 10.37 12.68 2.47
C SER A 218 8.98 12.49 1.84
N GLY A 219 7.99 12.01 2.62
CA GLY A 219 6.61 11.86 2.17
C GLY A 219 5.71 13.01 2.61
N SER A 220 5.28 13.87 1.69
CA SER A 220 4.38 14.99 2.01
C SER A 220 3.03 14.51 2.57
N GLY A 221 2.76 14.77 3.84
CA GLY A 221 1.44 14.56 4.46
C GLY A 221 1.24 13.27 5.25
N MET A 222 2.31 12.52 5.54
CA MET A 222 2.26 11.46 6.56
C MET A 222 2.52 12.09 7.94
N GLU A 223 1.55 12.07 8.85
CA GLU A 223 1.83 12.40 10.24
C GLU A 223 2.30 11.14 10.97
N VAL A 224 3.36 11.27 11.77
CA VAL A 224 3.93 10.15 12.51
C VAL A 224 3.69 10.38 13.99
N ASP A 225 2.83 9.58 14.58
CA ASP A 225 2.59 9.56 16.03
C ASP A 225 3.45 8.50 16.72
N SER A 226 3.45 8.47 18.06
CA SER A 226 4.27 7.54 18.85
C SER A 226 4.04 6.06 18.50
N THR A 227 2.84 5.69 18.04
CA THR A 227 2.54 4.32 17.62
C THR A 227 3.20 3.99 16.28
N HIS A 228 3.20 4.93 15.33
CA HIS A 228 3.98 4.83 14.10
C HIS A 228 5.48 4.83 14.39
N TRP A 229 5.97 5.65 15.32
CA TRP A 229 7.39 5.66 15.69
C TRP A 229 7.83 4.35 16.32
N ASN A 230 7.03 3.81 17.22
CA ASN A 230 7.28 2.48 17.78
C ASN A 230 7.31 1.47 16.64
N ARG A 231 6.34 1.48 15.72
CA ARG A 231 6.27 0.49 14.62
C ARG A 231 7.36 0.64 13.55
N VAL A 232 7.70 1.86 13.14
CA VAL A 232 8.83 2.14 12.24
C VAL A 232 10.14 1.74 12.90
N ALA A 233 10.32 2.04 14.19
CA ALA A 233 11.51 1.62 14.90
C ALA A 233 11.56 0.10 15.13
N LEU A 234 10.43 -0.56 15.37
CA LEU A 234 10.30 -2.01 15.53
C LEU A 234 10.58 -2.75 14.20
N LEU A 235 9.90 -2.37 13.11
CA LEU A 235 9.94 -3.07 11.82
C LEU A 235 11.06 -2.60 10.88
N LEU A 236 11.18 -1.29 10.66
CA LEU A 236 12.03 -0.76 9.59
C LEU A 236 13.48 -0.52 9.99
N VAL A 237 13.76 -0.30 11.27
CA VAL A 237 15.08 0.22 11.62
C VAL A 237 15.81 -0.62 12.66
N ARG A 238 15.13 -1.34 13.56
CA ARG A 238 15.81 -2.36 14.39
C ARG A 238 15.75 -3.75 13.82
N GLY A 239 14.57 -4.24 13.43
CA GLY A 239 14.45 -5.48 12.67
C GLY A 239 15.43 -5.46 11.50
N GLN A 240 15.41 -4.41 10.69
CA GLN A 240 16.32 -4.34 9.54
C GLN A 240 17.76 -4.03 9.87
N ARG A 241 18.12 -3.22 10.88
CA ARG A 241 19.54 -3.04 11.21
C ARG A 241 20.14 -4.32 11.78
N HIS A 242 19.40 -5.00 12.64
CA HIS A 242 19.75 -6.31 13.19
C HIS A 242 19.86 -7.34 12.07
N LEU A 243 18.84 -7.46 11.22
CA LEU A 243 18.83 -8.36 10.07
C LEU A 243 19.87 -7.97 9.02
N LEU A 244 20.14 -6.68 8.79
CA LEU A 244 21.16 -6.19 7.86
C LEU A 244 22.55 -6.54 8.37
N ARG A 245 22.82 -6.41 9.68
CA ARG A 245 24.07 -6.87 10.28
C ARG A 245 24.24 -8.37 10.10
N ILE A 246 23.23 -9.16 10.47
CA ILE A 246 23.24 -10.62 10.29
C ILE A 246 23.48 -10.95 8.82
N PHE A 247 22.80 -10.25 7.91
CA PHE A 247 22.93 -10.45 6.48
C PHE A 247 24.33 -10.11 5.95
N LEU A 248 24.88 -8.94 6.28
CA LEU A 248 26.22 -8.51 5.87
C LEU A 248 27.31 -9.43 6.42
N ILE A 249 27.17 -9.87 7.68
CA ILE A 249 28.04 -10.89 8.27
C ILE A 249 27.90 -12.20 7.52
N GLY A 250 26.67 -12.62 7.21
CA GLY A 250 26.37 -13.87 6.49
C GLY A 250 27.06 -13.92 5.13
N ILE A 251 26.90 -12.88 4.32
CA ILE A 251 27.50 -12.79 2.98
C ILE A 251 29.00 -12.44 2.97
N SER A 252 29.61 -12.21 4.14
CA SER A 252 31.01 -11.75 4.27
C SER A 252 31.32 -10.43 3.54
N ASP A 253 30.35 -9.54 3.34
CA ASP A 253 30.56 -8.29 2.61
C ASP A 253 31.04 -7.19 3.56
N TYR A 254 32.34 -7.19 3.82
CA TYR A 254 33.00 -6.25 4.72
C TYR A 254 33.52 -5.00 4.01
N LYS A 255 33.04 -4.69 2.79
CA LYS A 255 33.51 -3.51 2.03
C LYS A 255 33.16 -2.21 2.72
N SER A 256 32.03 -2.15 3.41
CA SER A 256 31.49 -0.93 4.01
C SER A 256 31.70 -0.84 5.53
N ALA A 257 31.78 -1.97 6.23
CA ALA A 257 32.14 -2.06 7.65
C ALA A 257 32.93 -3.33 7.92
N SER A 258 33.81 -3.29 8.90
CA SER A 258 34.52 -4.48 9.38
C SER A 258 33.58 -5.43 10.13
N LEU A 259 33.97 -6.71 10.29
CA LEU A 259 33.21 -7.64 11.12
C LEU A 259 33.10 -7.16 12.57
N GLU A 260 34.14 -6.52 13.10
CA GLU A 260 34.13 -5.92 14.45
C GLU A 260 33.09 -4.80 14.59
N GLU A 261 32.86 -4.00 13.54
CA GLU A 261 31.85 -2.94 13.52
C GLU A 261 30.42 -3.48 13.33
N LEU A 262 30.29 -4.59 12.59
CA LEU A 262 29.01 -5.24 12.33
C LEU A 262 28.53 -6.08 13.53
N PHE A 263 29.46 -6.69 14.26
CA PHE A 263 29.15 -7.59 15.36
C PHE A 263 28.81 -6.84 16.66
N SER A 264 27.77 -7.33 17.33
CA SER A 264 27.37 -6.92 18.67
C SER A 264 26.92 -8.16 19.43
N ALA A 265 27.24 -8.24 20.72
CA ALA A 265 26.81 -9.36 21.57
C ALA A 265 25.28 -9.51 21.61
N TYR A 266 24.53 -8.44 21.36
CA TYR A 266 23.07 -8.45 21.26
C TYR A 266 22.56 -9.19 20.00
N LEU A 267 23.42 -9.49 19.02
CA LEU A 267 23.04 -10.30 17.86
C LEU A 267 22.94 -11.80 18.19
N LEU A 268 23.67 -12.27 19.21
CA LEU A 268 23.83 -13.70 19.51
C LEU A 268 22.51 -14.48 19.55
N PRO A 269 21.43 -14.00 20.19
CA PRO A 269 20.17 -14.75 20.28
C PRO A 269 19.51 -15.04 18.93
N SER A 270 19.85 -14.25 17.89
CA SER A 270 19.29 -14.40 16.55
C SER A 270 20.24 -15.05 15.56
N LEU A 271 21.49 -15.31 15.95
CA LEU A 271 22.48 -15.97 15.11
C LEU A 271 22.35 -17.49 15.21
N LYS A 272 22.20 -18.15 14.06
CA LYS A 272 22.31 -19.61 13.95
C LYS A 272 23.75 -20.08 14.18
N GLN A 273 23.93 -21.39 14.38
CA GLN A 273 25.18 -21.96 14.87
C GLN A 273 26.37 -21.75 13.92
N ASP A 274 26.14 -21.89 12.61
CA ASP A 274 27.14 -21.65 11.56
C ASP A 274 27.69 -20.21 11.60
N MET A 275 26.81 -19.22 11.76
CA MET A 275 27.19 -17.83 11.90
C MET A 275 27.96 -17.58 13.20
N ARG A 276 27.54 -18.18 14.32
CA ARG A 276 28.26 -18.11 15.60
C ARG A 276 29.68 -18.66 15.46
N ALA A 277 29.84 -19.82 14.80
CA ALA A 277 31.14 -20.44 14.57
C ALA A 277 32.05 -19.54 13.72
N LYS A 278 31.51 -18.96 12.64
CA LYS A 278 32.23 -18.01 11.79
C LYS A 278 32.72 -16.79 12.56
N ILE A 279 31.84 -16.14 13.33
CA ILE A 279 32.21 -14.95 14.12
C ILE A 279 33.26 -15.31 15.17
N GLY A 280 33.09 -16.43 15.88
CA GLY A 280 34.05 -16.89 16.88
C GLY A 280 35.44 -17.14 16.27
N CYS A 281 35.48 -17.71 15.07
CA CYS A 281 36.74 -17.96 14.34
C CYS A 281 37.38 -16.68 13.81
N GLU A 282 36.60 -15.78 13.20
CA GLU A 282 37.13 -14.56 12.56
C GLU A 282 37.51 -13.47 13.56
N LEU A 283 36.82 -13.38 14.71
CA LEU A 283 37.11 -12.39 15.76
C LEU A 283 37.96 -12.95 16.93
N ASP A 284 38.26 -14.25 16.94
CA ASP A 284 38.95 -14.94 18.06
C ASP A 284 38.23 -14.72 19.41
N VAL A 285 36.90 -14.81 19.41
CA VAL A 285 36.06 -14.60 20.61
C VAL A 285 35.33 -15.88 21.01
N ASN A 286 35.28 -16.13 22.32
CA ASN A 286 34.47 -17.22 22.87
C ASN A 286 33.00 -16.79 22.96
N ILE A 287 32.22 -17.16 21.95
CA ILE A 287 30.79 -16.82 21.82
C ILE A 287 29.97 -17.30 23.01
N GLU A 288 30.24 -18.51 23.54
CA GLU A 288 29.51 -19.08 24.67
C GLU A 288 29.75 -18.31 25.97
N GLN A 289 30.98 -17.81 26.16
CA GLN A 289 31.31 -16.95 27.30
C GLN A 289 30.58 -15.62 27.17
N LEU A 290 30.58 -15.02 25.98
CA LEU A 290 29.92 -13.73 25.72
C LEU A 290 28.39 -13.82 25.94
N GLU A 291 27.76 -14.92 25.52
CA GLU A 291 26.35 -15.18 25.78
C GLU A 291 26.08 -15.35 27.28
N ARG A 292 26.94 -16.10 27.99
CA ARG A 292 26.84 -16.24 29.45
C ARG A 292 26.97 -14.90 30.16
N ASP A 293 27.88 -14.04 29.74
CA ASP A 293 28.09 -12.73 30.37
C ASP A 293 26.89 -11.80 30.12
N LEU A 294 26.32 -11.83 28.90
CA LEU A 294 25.15 -11.01 28.56
C LEU A 294 23.89 -11.40 29.36
N PHE A 295 23.69 -12.70 29.62
CA PHE A 295 22.45 -13.21 30.22
C PHE A 295 22.53 -13.53 31.71
N ASN A 296 23.71 -13.75 32.28
CA ASN A 296 23.84 -14.11 33.70
C ASN A 296 23.84 -12.92 34.67
N ASP A 297 24.12 -11.70 34.20
CA ASP A 297 24.14 -10.50 35.07
C ASP A 297 22.76 -10.10 35.60
N ASN A 298 21.67 -10.64 35.05
CA ASN A 298 20.30 -10.42 35.56
C ASN A 298 19.90 -11.33 36.73
N ARG A 299 20.84 -12.11 37.30
CA ARG A 299 20.58 -13.03 38.42
C ARG A 299 21.24 -12.64 39.74
N ALA A 300 21.55 -11.37 39.97
CA ALA A 300 21.93 -10.87 41.30
C ALA A 300 20.68 -10.57 42.17
N PRO A 301 20.54 -11.17 43.36
CA PRO A 301 19.47 -10.85 44.30
C PRO A 301 19.83 -9.62 45.14
N GLY A 302 18.98 -8.59 45.11
CA GLY A 302 18.93 -7.53 46.13
C GLY A 302 19.51 -6.18 45.71
N PHE A 303 18.64 -5.31 45.20
CA PHE A 303 18.85 -3.86 45.27
C PHE A 303 18.71 -3.43 46.75
N ASN A 304 19.84 -3.28 47.44
CA ASN A 304 19.95 -2.34 48.54
C ASN A 304 20.56 -1.06 47.98
N ASP A 305 19.82 0.05 48.08
CA ASP A 305 20.33 1.40 47.92
C ASP A 305 21.48 1.63 48.92
N GLN A 306 22.74 1.56 48.46
CA GLN A 306 23.83 2.38 48.99
C GLN A 306 25.12 2.25 48.16
N ALA A 307 25.56 3.39 47.65
CA ALA A 307 26.94 3.78 47.31
C ALA A 307 27.73 2.91 46.30
N LEU A 308 27.93 3.50 45.10
CA LEU A 308 29.00 3.13 44.17
C LEU A 308 30.39 3.14 44.86
N PRO A 309 31.19 2.07 44.75
CA PRO A 309 32.63 2.17 44.82
C PRO A 309 33.21 2.25 43.40
N GLU A 310 33.94 3.33 43.15
CA GLU A 310 34.89 3.42 42.04
C GLU A 310 35.98 2.36 42.23
N THR A 311 36.09 1.37 41.33
CA THR A 311 37.38 0.72 41.08
C THR A 311 37.46 0.24 39.63
N ARG A 312 38.35 0.90 38.88
CA ARG A 312 38.75 0.56 37.52
C ARG A 312 39.46 -0.80 37.48
N ALA A 313 39.10 -1.64 36.52
CA ALA A 313 39.99 -2.59 35.88
C ALA A 313 39.98 -2.36 34.36
N ASN A 314 41.07 -1.75 33.95
CA ASN A 314 41.58 -1.48 32.61
C ASN A 314 41.38 -2.64 31.61
N VAL A 315 40.47 -2.47 30.64
CA VAL A 315 40.56 -3.12 29.31
C VAL A 315 40.54 -2.00 28.28
N ASN A 316 41.71 -1.73 27.71
CA ASN A 316 41.88 -0.77 26.62
C ASN A 316 41.30 -1.36 25.34
N CYS A 317 40.05 -1.01 25.02
CA CYS A 317 39.60 -0.87 23.64
C CYS A 317 39.36 0.62 23.42
N ALA A 318 40.36 1.30 22.87
CA ALA A 318 40.26 2.70 22.50
C ALA A 318 39.28 2.84 21.32
N PRO A 319 38.22 3.65 21.42
CA PRO A 319 37.56 4.14 20.23
C PRO A 319 38.50 5.16 19.59
N GLY A 320 38.94 4.89 18.37
CA GLY A 320 39.60 5.87 17.53
C GLY A 320 38.69 7.09 17.40
N VAL A 321 39.03 8.16 18.12
CA VAL A 321 38.38 9.46 18.03
C VAL A 321 38.62 9.98 16.62
N ARG A 322 37.68 9.73 15.71
CA ARG A 322 37.63 10.43 14.44
C ARG A 322 37.17 11.84 14.74
N ASN A 323 38.15 12.73 14.83
CA ASN A 323 37.97 14.16 15.05
C ASN A 323 37.29 14.76 13.80
N THR A 324 35.96 14.65 13.71
CA THR A 324 35.18 15.44 12.76
C THR A 324 34.90 16.78 13.43
N ASN A 325 35.57 17.81 12.93
CA ASN A 325 35.32 19.20 13.32
C ASN A 325 33.83 19.48 13.41
N GLY A 326 33.41 20.02 14.57
CA GLY A 326 32.03 20.34 14.86
C GLY A 326 31.46 21.34 13.86
N THR A 327 30.51 20.89 13.05
CA THR A 327 29.48 21.74 12.50
C THR A 327 28.31 21.73 13.48
N ASN A 328 28.06 22.88 14.09
CA ASN A 328 26.80 23.16 14.79
C ASN A 328 25.67 22.99 13.77
N LEU A 329 24.95 21.86 13.85
CA LEU A 329 23.71 21.65 13.12
C LEU A 329 22.58 22.32 13.89
N ASP A 330 22.59 23.65 13.85
CA ASP A 330 21.43 24.46 14.18
C ASP A 330 20.44 24.37 13.01
N GLY A 331 19.37 23.62 13.22
CA GLY A 331 17.98 24.02 12.96
C GLY A 331 17.52 24.58 11.60
N GLU A 332 18.34 24.77 10.57
CA GLU A 332 17.91 25.37 9.30
C GLU A 332 18.17 24.48 8.07
N GLU A 333 17.09 24.28 7.31
CA GLU A 333 17.07 24.02 5.86
C GLU A 333 17.80 22.77 5.32
N LEU A 334 17.38 21.58 5.77
CA LEU A 334 17.65 20.29 5.07
C LEU A 334 16.50 19.86 4.14
N GLY A 335 15.60 20.77 3.81
CA GLY A 335 14.39 20.51 3.04
C GLY A 335 14.48 20.93 1.58
N ASP A 336 15.41 20.36 0.80
CA ASP A 336 15.23 20.32 -0.67
C ASP A 336 16.23 19.40 -1.40
N GLN A 337 17.37 19.08 -0.81
CA GLN A 337 18.42 18.34 -1.52
C GLN A 337 18.19 16.82 -1.59
N THR A 338 17.31 16.23 -0.77
CA THR A 338 17.04 14.79 -0.81
C THR A 338 16.14 14.37 -1.98
N ARG A 339 15.45 15.32 -2.62
CA ARG A 339 14.56 15.01 -3.76
C ARG A 339 15.28 15.00 -5.10
N ALA A 340 16.38 15.75 -5.23
CA ALA A 340 17.14 15.87 -6.48
C ALA A 340 18.21 14.78 -6.68
N GLN A 341 18.35 13.84 -5.75
CA GLN A 341 19.42 12.82 -5.76
C GLN A 341 18.91 11.38 -5.49
N LEU A 342 17.68 11.08 -5.91
CA LEU A 342 17.19 9.69 -6.04
C LEU A 342 17.40 9.12 -7.46
N ASP A 343 18.12 9.83 -8.32
CA ASP A 343 18.54 9.37 -9.66
C ASP A 343 20.00 8.91 -9.64
N GLY A 344 20.31 7.99 -8.73
CA GLY A 344 21.60 7.33 -8.62
C GLY A 344 21.38 5.84 -8.79
N GLY A 345 21.66 5.34 -10.00
CA GLY A 345 21.42 3.97 -10.40
C GLY A 345 22.13 2.95 -9.51
N ASP A 346 21.36 2.35 -8.61
CA ASP A 346 21.40 0.91 -8.42
C ASP A 346 20.15 0.37 -9.11
N ALA A 347 20.35 -0.11 -10.34
CA ALA A 347 19.40 -0.98 -10.99
C ALA A 347 19.32 -2.26 -10.14
N ASP A 348 18.47 -2.23 -9.12
CA ASP A 348 17.79 -3.44 -8.65
C ASP A 348 17.20 -4.05 -9.92
N GLY A 349 17.79 -5.18 -10.34
CA GLY A 349 17.54 -5.78 -11.63
C GLY A 349 16.05 -5.80 -11.93
N GLU A 350 15.72 -5.41 -13.17
CA GLU A 350 14.42 -5.71 -13.74
C GLU A 350 14.08 -7.14 -13.33
N ASP A 351 12.96 -7.33 -12.62
CA ASP A 351 12.33 -8.63 -12.56
C ASP A 351 12.12 -9.01 -14.04
N GLU A 352 13.02 -9.81 -14.60
CA GLU A 352 12.78 -10.46 -15.87
C GLU A 352 11.46 -11.21 -15.65
N GLU A 353 10.40 -10.67 -16.24
CA GLU A 353 9.17 -11.40 -16.49
C GLU A 353 9.56 -12.69 -17.20
N LEU A 354 9.63 -13.79 -16.45
CA LEU A 354 9.65 -15.15 -16.94
C LEU A 354 8.31 -15.45 -17.62
N ASN A 355 8.07 -14.82 -18.76
CA ASN A 355 7.01 -15.15 -19.71
C ASN A 355 7.59 -15.98 -20.88
N GLY A 356 8.46 -16.95 -20.57
CA GLY A 356 9.00 -17.93 -21.50
C GLY A 356 8.56 -19.35 -21.11
N PRO A 357 8.00 -20.16 -22.02
CA PRO A 357 7.66 -21.55 -21.71
C PRO A 357 8.94 -22.39 -21.77
N GLY A 358 9.55 -22.66 -20.62
CA GLY A 358 10.61 -23.68 -20.52
C GLY A 358 11.79 -23.29 -19.65
N ASN A 359 11.60 -23.30 -18.33
CA ASN A 359 12.37 -24.13 -17.39
C ASN A 359 11.99 -23.74 -15.96
N ASN A 360 11.02 -24.48 -15.42
CA ASN A 360 10.72 -24.49 -13.99
C ASN A 360 11.97 -24.89 -13.21
N ILE A 361 12.66 -23.89 -12.66
CA ILE A 361 13.35 -24.03 -11.37
C ILE A 361 12.65 -23.10 -10.38
N GLU A 362 11.33 -23.24 -10.26
CA GLU A 362 10.69 -23.25 -8.95
C GLU A 362 11.20 -24.48 -8.21
N SER A 363 12.45 -24.44 -7.75
CA SER A 363 12.83 -25.26 -6.61
C SER A 363 12.37 -24.52 -5.37
N THR A 364 11.06 -24.58 -5.15
CA THR A 364 10.45 -24.66 -3.83
C THR A 364 10.87 -25.98 -3.18
N THR A 365 12.19 -26.24 -3.12
CA THR A 365 12.73 -27.23 -2.19
C THR A 365 12.36 -26.67 -0.84
N VAL A 366 11.34 -27.30 -0.24
CA VAL A 366 10.92 -27.13 1.14
C VAL A 366 12.17 -26.82 1.94
N LEU A 367 12.25 -25.59 2.42
CA LEU A 367 13.30 -25.12 3.31
C LEU A 367 13.28 -26.10 4.48
N GLN A 368 14.19 -27.08 4.46
CA GLN A 368 14.49 -27.80 5.67
C GLN A 368 15.12 -26.75 6.55
N ASP A 369 14.34 -26.26 7.50
CA ASP A 369 14.79 -25.32 8.51
C ASP A 369 15.73 -26.08 9.43
N ASP A 370 16.93 -26.35 8.92
CA ASP A 370 18.00 -26.91 9.71
C ASP A 370 18.35 -25.85 10.76
N PRO A 371 18.20 -26.16 12.05
CA PRO A 371 18.58 -25.22 13.11
C PRO A 371 20.06 -24.82 13.03
N LEU A 372 20.88 -25.56 12.29
CA LEU A 372 22.31 -25.34 12.13
C LEU A 372 22.68 -24.44 10.95
N ASP A 373 21.83 -24.31 9.92
CA ASP A 373 22.14 -23.57 8.69
C ASP A 373 21.38 -22.25 8.58
N SER A 374 22.12 -21.15 8.49
CA SER A 374 21.60 -19.81 8.27
C SER A 374 21.11 -19.54 6.85
N GLY A 375 21.43 -20.42 5.90
CA GLY A 375 21.16 -20.22 4.48
C GLY A 375 22.17 -19.31 3.79
N PHE A 376 23.24 -18.87 4.47
CA PHE A 376 24.35 -18.13 3.85
C PHE A 376 25.40 -19.05 3.19
N GLY A 377 25.21 -20.37 3.22
CA GLY A 377 26.13 -21.35 2.62
C GLY A 377 27.46 -21.43 3.37
N LEU A 378 27.43 -21.20 4.69
CA LEU A 378 28.61 -21.31 5.56
C LEU A 378 28.93 -22.76 5.93
N VAL A 379 27.96 -23.66 5.76
CA VAL A 379 28.13 -25.10 5.96
C VAL A 379 28.63 -25.74 4.67
N GLU A 380 29.72 -26.50 4.76
CA GLU A 380 30.34 -27.16 3.60
C GLU A 380 29.33 -28.08 2.88
N GLY A 381 29.16 -27.87 1.57
CA GLY A 381 28.24 -28.65 0.74
C GLY A 381 26.81 -28.13 0.66
N ILE A 382 26.44 -27.09 1.41
CA ILE A 382 25.11 -26.46 1.33
C ILE A 382 25.19 -25.18 0.47
N PRO A 383 24.38 -25.05 -0.60
CA PRO A 383 24.39 -23.86 -1.42
C PRO A 383 23.81 -22.65 -0.66
N ALA A 384 24.46 -21.48 -0.82
CA ALA A 384 23.98 -20.23 -0.24
C ALA A 384 22.63 -19.81 -0.84
N GLN A 385 21.61 -19.70 0.01
CA GLN A 385 20.28 -19.17 -0.31
C GLN A 385 20.32 -17.63 -0.39
N TYR A 386 21.13 -16.99 0.44
CA TYR A 386 21.31 -15.54 0.47
C TYR A 386 22.74 -15.19 0.08
N ASN A 387 23.03 -15.07 -1.22
CA ASN A 387 24.40 -14.91 -1.72
C ASN A 387 24.72 -13.52 -2.28
N ASN A 388 23.74 -12.62 -2.36
CA ASN A 388 23.94 -11.28 -2.90
C ASN A 388 22.99 -10.27 -2.25
N THR A 389 23.33 -8.99 -2.37
CA THR A 389 22.59 -7.87 -1.78
C THR A 389 21.14 -7.72 -2.29
N ILE A 390 20.83 -8.30 -3.45
CA ILE A 390 19.48 -8.30 -4.05
C ILE A 390 18.53 -9.15 -3.20
N ARG A 391 19.03 -10.21 -2.53
CA ARG A 391 18.23 -11.12 -1.70
C ARG A 391 18.01 -10.65 -0.26
N PHE A 392 18.38 -9.42 0.08
CA PHE A 392 18.17 -8.88 1.43
C PHE A 392 16.72 -8.97 1.88
N TRP A 393 15.77 -8.55 1.03
CA TRP A 393 14.36 -8.56 1.40
C TRP A 393 13.78 -9.97 1.55
N ASN A 394 14.30 -10.95 0.79
CA ASN A 394 13.93 -12.36 0.96
C ASN A 394 14.43 -12.91 2.30
N PHE A 395 15.63 -12.50 2.73
CA PHE A 395 16.14 -12.84 4.07
C PHE A 395 15.29 -12.21 5.18
N VAL A 396 14.85 -10.96 5.00
CA VAL A 396 13.94 -10.28 5.93
C VAL A 396 12.61 -11.03 6.03
N ASP A 397 12.00 -11.37 4.90
CA ASP A 397 10.73 -12.11 4.86
C ASP A 397 10.85 -13.48 5.55
N HIS A 398 11.91 -14.23 5.25
CA HIS A 398 12.18 -15.51 5.88
C HIS A 398 12.35 -15.39 7.40
N SER A 399 13.12 -14.39 7.85
CA SER A 399 13.37 -14.16 9.27
C SER A 399 12.09 -13.79 10.03
N LEU A 400 11.24 -12.95 9.44
CA LEU A 400 9.95 -12.57 10.00
C LEU A 400 8.98 -13.77 10.03
N LEU A 401 8.96 -14.58 8.97
CA LEU A 401 8.15 -15.79 8.90
C LEU A 401 8.57 -16.78 9.99
N THR A 402 9.87 -17.05 10.12
CA THR A 402 10.44 -17.95 11.13
C THR A 402 10.06 -17.50 12.53
N MET A 403 10.25 -16.21 12.83
CA MET A 403 9.88 -15.62 14.12
C MET A 403 8.40 -15.81 14.45
N ARG A 404 7.50 -15.56 13.49
CA ARG A 404 6.06 -15.78 13.67
C ARG A 404 5.72 -17.24 13.83
N GLN A 405 6.35 -18.13 13.10
CA GLN A 405 6.13 -19.56 13.21
C GLN A 405 6.54 -20.08 14.59
N THR A 406 7.71 -19.68 15.10
CA THR A 406 8.15 -20.00 16.46
C THR A 406 7.14 -19.53 17.52
N VAL A 407 6.60 -18.31 17.37
CA VAL A 407 5.55 -17.79 18.26
C VAL A 407 4.27 -18.59 18.12
N LYS A 408 3.84 -18.93 16.90
CA LYS A 408 2.64 -19.72 16.63
C LYS A 408 2.72 -21.14 17.22
N GLU A 409 3.89 -21.76 17.15
CA GLU A 409 4.15 -23.09 17.72
C GLU A 409 4.21 -23.04 19.25
N SER A 410 4.70 -21.94 19.82
CA SER A 410 4.81 -21.76 21.28
C SER A 410 3.49 -21.34 21.94
N PHE A 411 2.63 -20.62 21.21
CA PHE A 411 1.38 -20.05 21.72
C PHE A 411 0.21 -20.40 20.80
N PRO A 412 -0.73 -21.26 21.20
CA PRO A 412 -1.82 -21.70 20.32
C PRO A 412 -2.94 -20.66 20.16
N ILE A 413 -3.02 -19.66 21.04
CA ILE A 413 -4.10 -18.66 21.05
C ILE A 413 -3.65 -17.42 20.26
N PRO A 414 -4.37 -16.97 19.21
CA PRO A 414 -3.96 -15.83 18.38
C PRO A 414 -3.69 -14.53 19.15
N ALA A 415 -4.51 -14.23 20.17
CA ALA A 415 -4.32 -13.05 21.00
C ALA A 415 -3.03 -13.10 21.85
N GLU A 416 -2.60 -14.31 22.24
CA GLU A 416 -1.32 -14.51 22.95
C GLU A 416 -0.15 -14.43 21.98
N GLN A 417 -0.30 -14.95 20.76
CA GLN A 417 0.70 -14.84 19.69
C GLN A 417 1.02 -13.37 19.38
N GLU A 418 -0.01 -12.54 19.19
CA GLU A 418 0.19 -11.10 18.91
C GLU A 418 0.91 -10.40 20.07
N LYS A 419 0.51 -10.71 21.30
CA LYS A 419 1.12 -10.15 22.51
C LYS A 419 2.60 -10.53 22.64
N GLU A 420 2.95 -11.80 22.40
CA GLU A 420 4.33 -12.28 22.49
C GLU A 420 5.19 -11.79 21.33
N LEU A 421 4.64 -11.70 20.12
CA LEU A 421 5.31 -11.08 18.99
C LEU A 421 5.61 -9.59 19.28
N GLN A 422 4.63 -8.87 19.83
CA GLN A 422 4.80 -7.48 20.26
C GLN A 422 5.88 -7.35 21.34
N LYS A 423 5.89 -8.25 22.32
CA LYS A 423 6.90 -8.29 23.38
C LYS A 423 8.31 -8.53 22.81
N LEU A 424 8.47 -9.51 21.93
CA LEU A 424 9.75 -9.81 21.28
C LEU A 424 10.26 -8.60 20.49
N PHE A 425 9.37 -7.90 19.77
CA PHE A 425 9.74 -6.65 19.13
C PHE A 425 10.16 -5.56 20.13
N ILE A 426 9.43 -5.40 21.26
CA ILE A 426 9.79 -4.43 22.30
C ILE A 426 11.16 -4.74 22.91
N GLU A 427 11.49 -6.01 23.14
CA GLU A 427 12.79 -6.43 23.67
C GLU A 427 13.93 -6.09 22.70
N ILE A 428 13.76 -6.42 21.40
CA ILE A 428 14.69 -6.00 20.33
C ILE A 428 14.84 -4.47 20.32
N PHE A 429 13.72 -3.75 20.53
CA PHE A 429 13.73 -2.30 20.61
C PHE A 429 14.55 -1.78 21.80
N GLN A 430 14.37 -2.34 22.98
CA GLN A 430 15.14 -1.91 24.15
C GLN A 430 16.63 -2.22 24.01
N ALA A 431 17.00 -3.35 23.41
CA ALA A 431 18.39 -3.75 23.20
C ALA A 431 19.16 -2.74 22.33
N ASP A 432 18.64 -2.33 21.17
CA ASP A 432 19.36 -1.33 20.35
C ASP A 432 19.27 0.09 20.93
N LEU A 433 18.33 0.41 21.85
CA LEU A 433 18.40 1.69 22.59
C LEU A 433 19.55 1.66 23.59
N ALA A 434 19.83 0.50 24.19
CA ALA A 434 20.98 0.33 25.06
C ALA A 434 22.30 0.42 24.28
N GLU A 435 22.35 -0.14 23.06
CA GLU A 435 23.53 -0.07 22.19
C GLU A 435 23.72 1.35 21.59
N PHE A 436 22.63 2.05 21.27
CA PHE A 436 22.65 3.39 20.66
C PHE A 436 21.78 4.37 21.44
N PRO A 437 22.19 4.78 22.65
CA PRO A 437 21.37 5.59 23.55
C PRO A 437 21.03 6.97 22.98
N GLY A 438 21.83 7.45 22.02
CA GLY A 438 21.55 8.66 21.28
C GLY A 438 21.71 9.93 22.14
N GLY A 439 22.66 10.79 21.79
CA GLY A 439 22.96 11.98 22.61
C GLY A 439 21.86 13.05 22.67
N LYS A 440 20.80 12.94 21.87
CA LYS A 440 19.71 13.94 21.80
C LYS A 440 18.47 13.43 22.50
N LYS A 441 18.05 14.13 23.56
CA LYS A 441 16.70 14.01 24.13
C LYS A 441 15.70 14.32 23.03
N VAL A 442 14.96 13.32 22.58
CA VAL A 442 13.88 13.51 21.61
C VAL A 442 12.83 14.37 22.31
N SER A 443 12.80 15.64 21.96
CA SER A 443 11.79 16.59 22.40
C SER A 443 10.41 15.97 22.22
N LYS A 444 9.55 16.06 23.24
CA LYS A 444 8.21 15.48 23.33
C LYS A 444 7.60 15.25 21.94
N LEU A 445 7.54 13.99 21.53
CA LEU A 445 6.75 13.53 20.40
C LEU A 445 5.30 13.98 20.62
N ILE A 446 4.94 15.10 20.00
CA ILE A 446 3.63 15.71 20.17
C ILE A 446 2.61 14.76 19.57
N SER A 447 1.62 14.37 20.38
CA SER A 447 0.47 13.58 19.94
C SER A 447 -0.34 14.39 18.92
N LYS A 448 0.00 14.26 17.65
CA LYS A 448 -0.85 14.74 16.56
C LYS A 448 -1.86 13.66 16.19
N THR A 449 -3.07 14.08 15.87
CA THR A 449 -4.14 13.22 15.39
C THR A 449 -3.81 12.72 13.99
N ASN A 450 -3.56 11.41 13.84
CA ASN A 450 -3.30 10.81 12.53
C ASN A 450 -4.43 11.12 11.53
N PRO A 451 -4.10 11.53 10.29
CA PRO A 451 -5.02 11.52 9.16
C PRO A 451 -5.86 10.24 9.08
N ARG A 452 -7.16 10.40 8.79
CA ARG A 452 -8.12 9.26 8.70
C ARG A 452 -7.66 8.14 7.77
N TRP A 453 -7.00 8.47 6.66
CA TRP A 453 -6.50 7.50 5.70
C TRP A 453 -5.41 6.60 6.31
N GLN A 454 -4.57 7.12 7.21
CA GLN A 454 -3.56 6.33 7.90
C GLN A 454 -4.21 5.36 8.88
N THR A 455 -5.16 5.85 9.69
CA THR A 455 -5.91 4.99 10.62
C THR A 455 -6.65 3.88 9.88
N ALA A 456 -7.20 4.17 8.70
CA ALA A 456 -7.85 3.17 7.86
C ALA A 456 -6.87 2.09 7.37
N ILE A 457 -5.66 2.46 6.92
CA ILE A 457 -4.61 1.48 6.57
C ILE A 457 -4.22 0.65 7.78
N GLN A 458 -3.96 1.29 8.92
CA GLN A 458 -3.50 0.60 10.13
C GLN A 458 -4.50 -0.43 10.66
N ASN A 459 -5.78 -0.12 10.60
CA ASN A 459 -6.83 -0.99 11.14
C ASN A 459 -7.40 -1.94 10.09
N GLY A 460 -7.38 -1.55 8.81
CA GLY A 460 -8.02 -2.28 7.72
C GLY A 460 -7.09 -3.21 6.96
N LEU A 461 -5.80 -2.89 6.85
CA LEU A 461 -4.84 -3.76 6.16
C LEU A 461 -4.53 -4.94 7.08
N ILE A 462 -5.31 -6.01 6.99
CA ILE A 462 -5.12 -7.26 7.73
C ILE A 462 -4.73 -8.33 6.73
N TRP A 463 -3.57 -8.94 6.90
CA TRP A 463 -3.17 -10.08 6.10
C TRP A 463 -3.73 -11.34 6.78
N ALA A 464 -4.71 -11.98 6.14
CA ALA A 464 -5.24 -13.24 6.62
C ALA A 464 -4.18 -14.34 6.39
N THR A 465 -3.78 -15.00 7.48
CA THR A 465 -2.89 -16.18 7.46
C THR A 465 -3.57 -17.43 6.97
#